data_AF-A0AAV9B6T5-F1
#
_entry.id   AF-A0AAV9B6T5-F1
#
_cell.length_a   1.000
_cell.length_b   1.000
_cell.length_c   1.000
_cell.angle_alpha   90.00
_cell.angle_beta   90.00
_cell.angle_gamma   90.00
#
_symmetry.space_group_name_H-M   'P 1'
#
loop_
_entity.id
_entity.type
_entity.pdbx_description
1 polymer ?
#
loop_
_entity_poly.entity_id
_entity_poly.type
_entity_poly.pdbx_seq_one_letter_code
_entity_poly.pdbx_strand_id
1 'polypeptide(L)'
;MKRKSKSMIDLNKVPKKRSVSVHWTEEEHRRFLKGLQALGSGKWSGIARDYVITRNATQVSTHAQKYFQHQAQNAQKQCTYSSIFDMPMPSISTSANTS
;
A
#
# COMPACT_ATOMS: atom_id res chain seq x y z
N MET A 1 33.99 9.50 -11.70
CA MET A 1 32.67 8.92 -11.39
C MET A 1 31.59 9.84 -11.95
N LYS A 2 30.89 9.43 -13.03
CA LYS A 2 29.88 10.30 -13.68
C LYS A 2 28.56 10.18 -12.92
N ARG A 3 28.18 11.24 -12.19
CA ARG A 3 26.84 11.38 -11.60
C ARG A 3 25.87 11.56 -12.77
N LYS A 4 25.02 10.56 -13.03
CA LYS A 4 24.03 10.61 -14.11
C LYS A 4 23.07 11.78 -13.81
N SER A 5 23.05 12.74 -14.72
CA SER A 5 22.28 13.98 -14.69
C SER A 5 20.78 13.69 -14.54
N LYS A 6 20.13 14.41 -13.62
CA LYS A 6 18.67 14.41 -13.42
C LYS A 6 18.03 15.37 -14.43
N SER A 7 17.91 14.97 -15.69
CA SER A 7 16.99 15.57 -16.68
C SER A 7 16.02 14.46 -17.12
N MET A 8 14.77 14.69 -17.51
CA MET A 8 13.94 15.85 -17.77
C MET A 8 12.51 15.26 -17.74
N ILE A 9 11.50 16.01 -17.33
CA ILE A 9 10.11 15.62 -17.58
C ILE A 9 9.91 15.54 -19.10
N ASP A 10 9.67 14.33 -19.62
CA ASP A 10 9.32 14.11 -21.01
C ASP A 10 7.89 14.64 -21.24
N LEU A 11 7.80 15.85 -21.80
CA LEU A 11 6.54 16.55 -22.09
C LEU A 11 5.73 15.90 -23.23
N ASN A 12 6.30 14.92 -23.96
CA ASN A 12 5.58 14.11 -24.94
C ASN A 12 4.98 12.83 -24.34
N LYS A 13 5.13 12.64 -23.03
CA LYS A 13 4.47 11.53 -22.34
C LYS A 13 3.01 11.87 -22.13
N VAL A 14 2.15 11.36 -23.01
CA VAL A 14 0.69 11.39 -22.87
C VAL A 14 0.35 11.14 -21.39
N PRO A 15 -0.34 12.06 -20.69
CA PRO A 15 -0.70 11.83 -19.31
C PRO A 15 -1.56 10.58 -19.27
N LYS A 16 -0.97 9.48 -18.78
CA LYS A 16 -1.68 8.21 -18.64
C LYS A 16 -2.81 8.51 -17.66
N LYS A 17 -4.04 8.62 -18.18
CA LYS A 17 -5.25 8.97 -17.45
C LYS A 17 -5.20 8.18 -16.14
N ARG A 18 -5.03 8.88 -15.01
CA ARG A 18 -4.87 8.23 -13.72
C ARG A 18 -6.14 7.41 -13.52
N SER A 19 -6.02 6.09 -13.61
CA SER A 19 -7.15 5.21 -13.36
C SER A 19 -7.65 5.57 -11.97
N VAL A 20 -8.93 5.94 -11.88
CA VAL A 20 -9.68 6.17 -10.64
C VAL A 20 -9.19 5.19 -9.59
N SER A 21 -8.96 5.61 -8.34
CA SER A 21 -8.55 4.70 -7.25
C SER A 21 -9.44 3.48 -7.27
N VAL A 22 -8.97 2.39 -7.88
CA VAL A 22 -9.80 1.22 -8.09
C VAL A 22 -9.67 0.41 -6.81
N HIS A 23 -10.60 0.65 -5.88
CA HIS A 23 -10.70 -0.06 -4.61
C HIS A 23 -10.77 -1.57 -4.87
N TRP A 24 -10.10 -2.38 -4.06
CA TRP A 24 -10.17 -3.83 -4.15
C TRP A 24 -11.54 -4.26 -3.61
N THR A 25 -12.35 -4.88 -4.46
CA THR A 25 -13.62 -5.45 -4.00
C THR A 25 -13.35 -6.75 -3.25
N GLU A 26 -14.23 -7.12 -2.33
CA GLU A 26 -14.10 -8.36 -1.55
C GLU A 26 -14.02 -9.60 -2.45
N GLU A 27 -14.78 -9.63 -3.55
CA GLU A 27 -14.77 -10.73 -4.50
C GLU A 27 -13.44 -10.84 -5.26
N GLU A 28 -12.88 -9.71 -5.71
CA GLU A 28 -11.54 -9.69 -6.33
C GLU A 28 -10.47 -10.13 -5.32
N HIS A 29 -10.58 -9.68 -4.07
CA HIS A 29 -9.67 -10.06 -3.01
C HIS A 29 -9.75 -11.56 -2.70
N ARG A 30 -10.94 -12.13 -2.62
CA ARG A 30 -11.15 -13.57 -2.43
C ARG A 30 -10.50 -14.40 -3.53
N ARG A 31 -10.62 -13.95 -4.79
CA ARG A 31 -9.95 -14.61 -5.93
C ARG A 31 -8.44 -14.50 -5.85
N PHE A 32 -7.92 -13.35 -5.42
CA PHE A 32 -6.49 -13.17 -5.16
C PHE A 32 -5.96 -14.18 -4.13
N LEU A 33 -6.68 -14.39 -3.02
CA LEU A 33 -6.30 -15.38 -2.00
C LEU A 33 -6.34 -16.82 -2.54
N LYS A 34 -7.34 -17.16 -3.35
CA LYS A 34 -7.39 -18.47 -4.03
C LYS A 34 -6.21 -18.67 -4.97
N GLY A 35 -5.85 -17.63 -5.73
CA GLY A 35 -4.69 -17.66 -6.62
C GLY A 35 -3.38 -17.84 -5.86
N LEU A 36 -3.23 -17.18 -4.71
CA LEU A 36 -2.10 -17.38 -3.80
C LEU A 36 -2.00 -18.83 -3.30
N GLN A 37 -3.13 -19.43 -2.91
CA GLN A 37 -3.17 -20.81 -2.44
C GLN A 37 -2.83 -21.83 -3.55
N ALA A 38 -3.28 -21.57 -4.78
CA ALA A 38 -3.09 -22.50 -5.90
C ALA A 38 -1.70 -22.42 -6.55
N LEU A 39 -1.17 -21.21 -6.78
CA LEU A 39 0.08 -20.98 -7.53
C LEU A 39 1.28 -20.66 -6.64
N GLY A 40 1.03 -20.27 -5.39
CA GLY A 40 2.03 -19.77 -4.45
C GLY A 40 2.41 -18.30 -4.68
N SER A 41 3.17 -17.76 -3.74
CA SER A 41 3.72 -16.39 -3.81
C SER A 41 4.72 -16.25 -4.97
N GLY A 42 4.65 -15.13 -5.71
CA GLY A 42 5.64 -14.78 -6.75
C GLY A 42 5.15 -14.97 -8.19
N LYS A 43 4.09 -15.75 -8.43
CA LYS A 43 3.48 -15.89 -9.78
C LYS A 43 2.35 -14.88 -10.01
N TRP A 44 2.64 -13.60 -9.81
CA TRP A 44 1.64 -12.50 -9.93
C TRP A 44 1.00 -12.43 -11.30
N SER A 45 1.75 -12.77 -12.36
CA SER A 45 1.23 -12.83 -13.73
C SER A 45 0.17 -13.91 -13.92
N GLY A 46 0.42 -15.13 -13.40
CA GLY A 46 -0.56 -16.22 -13.44
C GLY A 46 -1.79 -15.90 -12.60
N ILE A 47 -1.59 -15.35 -11.39
CA ILE A 47 -2.69 -14.95 -10.51
C ILE A 47 -3.58 -13.88 -11.16
N ALA A 48 -3.00 -12.88 -11.83
CA ALA A 48 -3.75 -11.85 -12.53
C ALA A 48 -4.56 -12.43 -13.71
N ARG A 49 -3.96 -13.35 -14.49
CA ARG A 49 -4.61 -13.89 -15.70
C ARG A 49 -5.71 -14.91 -15.40
N ASP A 50 -5.50 -15.76 -14.39
CA ASP A 50 -6.41 -16.89 -14.14
C ASP A 50 -7.44 -16.59 -13.05
N TYR A 51 -7.12 -15.70 -12.09
CA TYR A 51 -7.97 -15.44 -10.93
C TYR A 51 -8.52 -14.01 -10.89
N VAL A 52 -7.69 -13.01 -11.20
CA VAL A 52 -8.04 -11.59 -11.08
C VAL A 52 -7.97 -10.89 -12.43
N ILE A 53 -8.76 -11.38 -13.39
CA ILE A 53 -8.78 -10.91 -14.80
C ILE A 53 -9.05 -9.41 -14.91
N THR A 54 -9.77 -8.84 -13.94
CA THR A 54 -10.10 -7.41 -13.87
C THR A 54 -8.90 -6.52 -13.54
N ARG A 55 -7.78 -7.07 -13.07
CA ARG A 55 -6.59 -6.32 -12.63
C ARG A 55 -5.33 -6.73 -13.38
N ASN A 56 -4.42 -5.77 -13.53
CA ASN A 56 -3.12 -6.02 -14.15
C ASN A 56 -2.15 -6.70 -13.15
N ALA A 57 -1.27 -7.56 -13.64
CA ALA A 57 -0.21 -8.23 -12.87
C ALA A 57 0.63 -7.25 -12.03
N THR A 58 0.91 -6.04 -12.53
CA THR A 58 1.59 -5.00 -11.74
C THR A 58 0.76 -4.55 -10.53
N GLN A 59 -0.55 -4.35 -10.72
CA GLN A 59 -1.45 -3.97 -9.62
C GLN A 59 -1.57 -5.11 -8.60
N VAL A 60 -1.63 -6.37 -9.06
CA VAL A 60 -1.63 -7.55 -8.20
C VAL A 60 -0.34 -7.65 -7.39
N SER A 61 0.83 -7.41 -8.00
CA SER A 61 2.11 -7.41 -7.29
C SER A 61 2.18 -6.31 -6.23
N THR A 62 1.76 -5.08 -6.55
CA THR A 62 1.71 -3.98 -5.57
C THR A 62 0.70 -4.26 -4.46
N HIS A 63 -0.45 -4.87 -4.79
CA HIS A 63 -1.45 -5.27 -3.80
C HIS A 63 -0.91 -6.37 -2.89
N ALA A 64 -0.26 -7.41 -3.43
CA ALA A 64 0.36 -8.47 -2.66
C ALA A 64 1.39 -7.91 -1.67
N GLN A 65 2.25 -6.99 -2.12
CA GLN A 65 3.20 -6.31 -1.25
C GLN A 65 2.51 -5.60 -0.08
N LYS A 66 1.50 -4.77 -0.36
CA LYS A 66 0.75 -4.07 0.70
C LYS A 66 -0.03 -5.05 1.58
N TYR A 67 -0.57 -6.12 1.02
CA TYR A 67 -1.33 -7.12 1.75
C TYR A 67 -0.46 -7.82 2.79
N PHE A 68 0.74 -8.28 2.41
CA PHE A 68 1.67 -8.89 3.36
C PHE A 68 2.17 -7.92 4.41
N GLN A 69 2.40 -6.65 4.05
CA GLN A 69 2.75 -5.60 5.02
C GLN A 69 1.64 -5.38 6.06
N HIS A 70 0.38 -5.24 5.61
CA HIS A 70 -0.76 -5.10 6.54
C HIS A 70 -1.00 -6.36 7.36
N GLN A 71 -0.80 -7.55 6.77
CA GLN A 71 -0.95 -8.82 7.47
C GLN A 71 0.07 -8.95 8.61
N ALA A 72 1.33 -8.60 8.35
CA ALA A 72 2.38 -8.55 9.38
C ALA A 72 2.06 -7.51 10.46
N GLN A 73 1.60 -6.32 10.08
CA GLN A 73 1.22 -5.27 11.03
C GLN A 73 0.01 -5.66 11.88
N ASN A 74 -1.02 -6.31 11.31
CA ASN A 74 -2.19 -6.74 12.07
C ASN A 74 -1.85 -7.88 13.03
N ALA A 75 -0.92 -8.78 12.66
CA ALA A 75 -0.39 -9.76 13.59
C ALA A 75 0.40 -9.12 14.74
N GLN A 76 1.13 -8.03 14.47
CA GLN A 76 1.85 -7.26 15.49
C GLN A 76 0.93 -6.39 16.37
N LYS A 77 -0.16 -5.84 15.84
CA LYS A 77 -1.12 -5.01 16.60
C LYS A 77 -1.89 -5.77 17.68
N GLN A 78 -1.98 -7.10 17.58
CA GLN A 78 -2.53 -7.94 18.65
C GLN A 78 -1.55 -8.09 19.83
N CYS A 79 -0.29 -7.69 19.66
CA CYS A 79 0.78 -7.84 20.63
C CYS A 79 1.57 -6.52 20.70
N THR A 80 1.22 -5.65 21.65
CA THR A 80 1.90 -4.39 22.06
C THR A 80 1.23 -3.07 21.60
N TYR A 81 0.66 -2.37 22.59
CA TYR A 81 0.59 -0.91 22.74
C TYR A 81 -0.33 -0.11 21.78
N SER A 82 -1.24 0.65 22.39
CA SER A 82 -2.29 1.47 21.79
C SER A 82 -1.77 2.49 20.76
N SER A 83 -2.61 2.79 19.77
CA SER A 83 -2.41 3.68 18.62
C SER A 83 -1.69 5.00 18.94
N ILE A 84 -0.86 5.50 17.99
CA ILE A 84 -0.28 6.86 18.00
C ILE A 84 -1.32 7.97 18.18
N PHE A 85 -2.58 7.72 17.79
CA PHE A 85 -3.70 8.66 17.94
C PHE A 85 -4.30 8.68 19.36
N ASP A 86 -3.85 7.81 20.25
CA ASP A 86 -4.37 7.66 21.62
C ASP A 86 -3.48 8.33 22.69
N MET A 87 -2.55 9.20 22.29
CA MET A 87 -1.68 9.91 23.23
C MET A 87 -2.43 11.14 23.81
N PRO A 88 -2.67 11.24 25.14
CA PRO A 88 -3.33 12.41 25.72
C PRO A 88 -2.42 13.64 25.62
N MET A 89 -2.98 14.73 25.07
CA MET A 89 -2.32 16.04 24.91
C MET A 89 -1.80 16.57 26.26
N PRO A 90 -0.53 16.99 26.37
CA PRO A 90 -0.06 17.68 27.57
C PRO A 90 -0.68 19.09 27.62
N SER A 91 -1.44 19.37 28.68
CA SER A 91 -1.94 20.72 28.95
C SER A 91 -0.76 21.66 29.20
N ILE A 92 -0.50 22.57 28.27
CA ILE A 92 0.49 23.63 28.44
C ILE A 92 0.01 24.60 29.54
N SER A 93 0.58 24.48 30.73
CA SER A 93 0.38 25.45 31.82
C SER A 93 1.13 26.74 31.48
N THR A 94 0.41 27.76 31.01
CA THR A 94 0.95 29.12 30.82
C THR A 94 1.19 29.78 32.19
N SER A 95 2.44 29.81 32.65
CA SER A 95 2.86 30.58 33.82
C SER A 95 2.92 32.08 33.46
N ALA A 96 2.06 32.87 34.11
CA ALA A 96 2.06 34.32 34.06
C ALA A 96 3.36 34.89 34.63
N ASN A 97 4.02 35.78 33.88
CA ASN A 97 5.16 36.55 34.37
C ASN A 97 4.68 37.95 34.73
N THR A 98 4.67 38.25 36.02
CA THR A 98 4.44 39.56 36.61
C THR A 98 5.76 40.33 36.62
N SER A 99 5.78 41.53 36.04
CA SER A 99 6.58 42.68 36.47
C SER A 99 6.04 43.95 35.81
#